data_AF-A0A0Q6EHA3-F1
#
_entry.id   AF-A0A0Q6EHA3-F1
#
_cell.length_a   1.000
_cell.length_b   1.000
_cell.length_c   1.000
_cell.angle_alpha   90.00
_cell.angle_beta   90.00
_cell.angle_gamma   90.00
#
_symmetry.space_group_name_H-M   'P 1'
#
loop_
_entity.id
_entity.type
_entity.pdbx_description
1 polymer ?
#
loop_
_entity_poly.entity_id
_entity_poly.type
_entity_poly.pdbx_seq_one_letter_code
_entity_poly.pdbx_strand_id
1 'polypeptide(L)'
;MQALIGLVGVVIGILLGKGLERILDLKRRQDRQVDMVFALHAEISAGLGAVEEQTEPHQASYLVADEWPFGPSDRTDFVFAALKSDLTVLPQEAIHPVVRYYRLAEQSNLMIDHIEHEGYSRQPPDARKRYAQNLIALLNTQRRSGEAALAALEHCISGWGLTVPERGRGPSDEGLDRAVHGSSPEISTSNIRQDREIF
;
A
#
# COMPACT_ATOMS: atom_id res chain seq x y z
N MET A 1 -15.08 66.31 -8.39
CA MET A 1 -13.92 65.57 -7.85
C MET A 1 -14.30 64.39 -6.94
N GLN A 2 -15.34 64.50 -6.09
CA GLN A 2 -15.73 63.41 -5.17
C GLN A 2 -16.13 62.08 -5.87
N ALA A 3 -16.80 62.14 -7.02
CA ALA A 3 -17.18 60.94 -7.78
C ALA A 3 -15.97 60.14 -8.32
N LEU A 4 -14.87 60.82 -8.65
CA LEU A 4 -13.65 60.18 -9.14
C LEU A 4 -12.95 59.39 -8.01
N ILE A 5 -12.93 59.95 -6.80
CA ILE A 5 -12.34 59.33 -5.62
C ILE A 5 -13.15 58.08 -5.23
N GLY A 6 -14.48 58.16 -5.30
CA GLY A 6 -15.36 57.00 -5.09
C GLY A 6 -15.12 55.87 -6.09
N LEU A 7 -14.98 56.21 -7.38
CA LEU A 7 -14.70 55.23 -8.44
C LEU A 7 -13.36 54.50 -8.23
N VAL A 8 -12.30 55.26 -7.89
CA VAL A 8 -10.97 54.71 -7.63
C VAL A 8 -10.99 53.76 -6.43
N GLY A 9 -11.70 54.12 -5.36
CA GLY A 9 -11.86 53.26 -4.19
C GLY A 9 -12.53 51.91 -4.52
N VAL A 10 -13.58 51.93 -5.35
CA VAL A 10 -14.27 50.69 -5.79
C VAL A 10 -13.37 49.80 -6.63
N VAL A 11 -12.62 50.38 -7.59
CA VAL A 11 -11.70 49.61 -8.44
C VAL A 11 -10.58 48.98 -7.62
N ILE A 12 -9.98 49.72 -6.69
CA ILE A 12 -8.96 49.20 -5.77
C ILE A 12 -9.54 48.07 -4.90
N GLY A 13 -10.75 48.25 -4.36
CA GLY A 13 -11.42 47.23 -3.57
C GLY A 13 -11.65 45.92 -4.34
N ILE A 14 -12.09 46.00 -5.61
CA ILE A 14 -12.29 44.83 -6.47
C ILE A 14 -10.95 44.12 -6.78
N LEU A 15 -9.91 44.89 -7.09
CA LEU A 15 -8.59 44.33 -7.39
C LEU A 15 -7.97 43.65 -6.16
N LEU A 16 -8.07 44.26 -4.98
CA LEU A 16 -7.62 43.63 -3.73
C LEU A 16 -8.44 42.38 -3.41
N GLY A 17 -9.77 42.44 -3.53
CA GLY A 17 -10.65 41.29 -3.26
C GLY A 17 -10.29 40.09 -4.12
N LYS A 18 -10.22 40.29 -5.45
CA LYS A 18 -9.82 39.23 -6.40
C LYS A 18 -8.39 38.74 -6.19
N GLY A 19 -7.48 39.63 -5.80
CA GLY A 19 -6.11 39.25 -5.46
C GLY A 19 -6.05 38.34 -4.23
N LEU A 20 -6.79 38.70 -3.18
CA LEU A 20 -6.87 37.93 -1.94
C LEU A 20 -7.52 36.55 -2.17
N GLU A 21 -8.62 36.50 -2.94
CA GLU A 21 -9.27 35.26 -3.35
C GLU A 21 -8.29 34.33 -4.07
N ARG A 22 -7.51 34.86 -5.00
CA ARG A 22 -6.54 34.06 -5.76
C ARG A 22 -5.41 33.51 -4.88
N ILE A 23 -4.94 34.29 -3.91
CA ILE A 23 -3.92 33.83 -2.95
C ILE A 23 -4.49 32.72 -2.06
N LEU A 24 -5.71 32.90 -1.56
CA LEU A 24 -6.38 31.89 -0.72
C LEU A 24 -6.63 30.60 -1.49
N ASP A 25 -7.02 30.68 -2.77
CA ASP A 25 -7.24 29.50 -3.60
C ASP A 25 -5.94 28.76 -3.93
N LEU A 26 -4.85 29.49 -4.19
CA LEU A 26 -3.53 28.89 -4.36
C LEU A 26 -3.07 28.18 -3.08
N LYS A 27 -3.26 28.82 -1.92
CA LYS A 27 -2.94 28.22 -0.62
C LYS A 27 -3.76 26.96 -0.37
N ARG A 28 -5.09 27.02 -0.57
CA ARG A 28 -5.97 25.83 -0.45
C ARG A 28 -5.61 24.71 -1.40
N ARG A 29 -5.07 25.02 -2.58
CA ARG A 29 -4.57 24.02 -3.52
C ARG A 29 -3.29 23.38 -3.01
N GLN A 30 -2.38 24.18 -2.46
CA GLN A 30 -1.15 23.69 -1.86
C GLN A 30 -1.43 22.82 -0.63
N ASP A 31 -2.31 23.25 0.27
CA ASP A 31 -2.69 22.47 1.45
C ASP A 31 -3.27 21.11 1.03
N ARG A 32 -4.17 21.10 0.02
CA ARG A 32 -4.69 19.85 -0.57
C ARG A 32 -3.61 18.97 -1.20
N GLN A 33 -2.63 19.56 -1.89
CA GLN A 33 -1.49 18.82 -2.45
C GLN A 33 -0.71 18.11 -1.36
N VAL A 34 -0.43 18.81 -0.25
CA VAL A 34 0.28 18.26 0.90
C VAL A 34 -0.49 17.07 1.46
N ASP A 35 -1.77 17.26 1.79
CA ASP A 35 -2.60 16.21 2.38
C ASP A 35 -2.67 14.96 1.48
N MET A 36 -2.87 15.14 0.18
CA MET A 36 -2.91 14.05 -0.79
C MET A 36 -1.59 13.29 -0.88
N VAL A 37 -0.45 14.01 -0.91
CA VAL A 37 0.88 13.39 -0.98
C VAL A 37 1.17 12.56 0.26
N PHE A 38 0.84 13.06 1.46
CA PHE A 38 1.00 12.30 2.70
C PHE A 38 0.08 11.08 2.75
N ALA A 39 -1.19 11.24 2.35
CA ALA A 39 -2.14 10.13 2.35
C ALA A 39 -1.70 9.00 1.39
N LEU A 40 -1.26 9.35 0.19
CA LEU A 40 -0.73 8.38 -0.78
C LEU A 40 0.60 7.77 -0.32
N HIS A 41 1.47 8.54 0.33
CA HIS A 41 2.72 8.00 0.88
C HIS A 41 2.43 6.92 1.94
N ALA A 42 1.48 7.18 2.84
CA ALA A 42 1.06 6.22 3.85
C ALA A 42 0.46 4.94 3.22
N GLU A 43 -0.45 5.08 2.25
CA GLU A 43 -1.07 3.90 1.61
C GLU A 43 -0.06 3.08 0.80
N ILE A 44 0.77 3.71 -0.04
CA ILE A 44 1.75 3.00 -0.86
C ILE A 44 2.82 2.34 0.02
N SER A 45 3.26 3.00 1.11
CA SER A 45 4.26 2.42 2.01
C SER A 45 3.73 1.20 2.76
N ALA A 46 2.48 1.24 3.22
CA ALA A 46 1.81 0.09 3.80
C ALA A 46 1.71 -1.08 2.79
N GLY A 47 1.22 -0.79 1.57
CA GLY A 47 1.05 -1.82 0.55
C GLY A 47 2.34 -2.40 -0.02
N LEU A 48 3.44 -1.64 0.01
CA LEU A 48 4.75 -2.15 -0.39
C LEU A 48 5.29 -3.19 0.60
N GLY A 49 5.03 -3.02 1.91
CA GLY A 49 5.43 -3.99 2.94
C GLY A 49 4.86 -5.38 2.69
N ALA A 50 3.59 -5.46 2.28
CA ALA A 50 2.94 -6.74 1.96
C ALA A 50 3.53 -7.41 0.69
N VAL A 51 3.90 -6.62 -0.32
CA VAL A 51 4.51 -7.15 -1.56
C VAL A 51 5.95 -7.59 -1.35
N GLU A 52 6.71 -6.92 -0.48
CA GLU A 52 8.08 -7.32 -0.13
C GLU A 52 8.13 -8.72 0.48
N GLU A 53 7.23 -9.04 1.40
CA GLU A 53 7.12 -10.37 2.00
C GLU A 53 6.87 -11.46 0.96
N GLN A 54 5.92 -11.24 0.04
CA GLN A 54 5.55 -12.19 -1.01
C GLN A 54 6.62 -12.40 -2.10
N THR A 55 7.56 -11.47 -2.24
CA THR A 55 8.60 -11.52 -3.28
C THR A 55 9.94 -12.07 -2.79
N GLU A 56 10.05 -12.42 -1.51
CA GLU A 56 11.23 -13.04 -0.93
C GLU A 56 11.56 -14.40 -1.61
N PRO A 57 12.84 -14.71 -1.90
CA PRO A 57 13.22 -15.87 -2.73
C PRO A 57 12.74 -17.23 -2.20
N HIS A 58 12.63 -17.35 -0.88
CA HIS A 58 12.15 -18.57 -0.22
C HIS A 58 10.64 -18.75 -0.39
N GLN A 59 9.85 -17.68 -0.31
CA GLN A 59 8.42 -17.73 -0.61
C GLN A 59 8.22 -17.94 -2.11
N ALA A 60 8.91 -17.18 -2.96
CA ALA A 60 8.79 -17.26 -4.41
C ALA A 60 9.10 -18.65 -4.99
N SER A 61 10.03 -19.39 -4.39
CA SER A 61 10.34 -20.77 -4.78
C SER A 61 9.28 -21.77 -4.30
N TYR A 62 8.67 -21.52 -3.13
CA TYR A 62 7.52 -22.28 -2.62
C TYR A 62 6.27 -22.07 -3.50
N LEU A 63 6.02 -20.84 -3.98
CA LEU A 63 4.92 -20.50 -4.90
C LEU A 63 4.92 -21.33 -6.18
N VAL A 64 6.11 -21.63 -6.71
CA VAL A 64 6.27 -22.39 -7.95
C VAL A 64 6.17 -23.90 -7.71
N ALA A 65 6.40 -24.35 -6.48
CA ALA A 65 6.43 -25.76 -6.11
C ALA A 65 5.07 -26.32 -5.65
N ASP A 66 4.26 -25.54 -4.92
CA ASP A 66 3.10 -26.07 -4.17
C ASP A 66 1.71 -25.77 -4.78
N GLU A 67 1.68 -25.31 -6.05
CA GLU A 67 0.48 -25.05 -6.87
C GLU A 67 -0.60 -24.06 -6.33
N TRP A 68 -0.56 -23.66 -5.05
CA TRP A 68 -1.56 -22.79 -4.40
C TRP A 68 -0.92 -21.62 -3.62
N PRO A 69 -0.77 -20.42 -4.20
CA PRO A 69 0.39 -19.61 -3.85
C PRO A 69 0.12 -18.35 -3.00
N PHE A 70 -1.09 -17.86 -2.74
CA PHE A 70 -1.23 -16.49 -2.22
C PHE A 70 -1.96 -16.40 -0.88
N GLY A 71 -1.35 -15.67 0.07
CA GLY A 71 -2.07 -15.02 1.17
C GLY A 71 -2.89 -13.83 0.67
N PRO A 72 -3.78 -13.26 1.50
CA PRO A 72 -4.75 -12.25 1.06
C PRO A 72 -4.07 -11.12 0.29
N SER A 73 -4.55 -10.86 -0.93
CA SER A 73 -4.15 -9.71 -1.74
C SER A 73 -4.35 -8.43 -0.91
N ASP A 74 -3.35 -7.56 -0.83
CA ASP A 74 -3.53 -6.23 -0.25
C ASP A 74 -4.46 -5.43 -1.18
N ARG A 75 -5.75 -5.46 -0.85
CA ARG A 75 -6.84 -4.81 -1.60
C ARG A 75 -7.12 -3.40 -1.10
N THR A 76 -6.33 -2.92 -0.14
CA THR A 76 -6.62 -1.65 0.52
C THR A 76 -6.03 -0.48 -0.27
N ASP A 77 -6.72 -0.10 -1.36
CA ASP A 77 -6.44 1.10 -2.17
C ASP A 77 -7.45 2.24 -1.92
N PHE A 78 -8.05 2.27 -0.74
CA PHE A 78 -9.18 3.15 -0.42
C PHE A 78 -8.82 4.65 -0.49
N VAL A 79 -7.58 5.03 -0.16
CA VAL A 79 -7.09 6.40 -0.29
C VAL A 79 -7.00 6.77 -1.76
N PHE A 80 -6.34 5.96 -2.58
CA PHE A 80 -6.24 6.25 -4.01
C PHE A 80 -7.60 6.25 -4.70
N ALA A 81 -8.49 5.32 -4.37
CA ALA A 81 -9.85 5.27 -4.88
C ALA A 81 -10.62 6.57 -4.55
N ALA A 82 -10.50 7.09 -3.32
CA ALA A 82 -11.10 8.34 -2.91
C ALA A 82 -10.50 9.57 -3.60
N LEU A 83 -9.20 9.54 -3.93
CA LEU A 83 -8.45 10.66 -4.52
C LEU A 83 -8.43 10.65 -6.05
N LYS A 84 -8.98 9.62 -6.71
CA LYS A 84 -8.87 9.41 -8.16
C LYS A 84 -9.45 10.57 -8.99
N SER A 85 -10.55 11.18 -8.54
CA SER A 85 -11.16 12.36 -9.18
C SER A 85 -10.27 13.60 -9.10
N ASP A 86 -9.38 13.65 -8.11
CA ASP A 86 -8.59 14.81 -7.74
C ASP A 86 -7.11 14.66 -8.10
N LEU A 87 -6.73 13.63 -8.87
CA LEU A 87 -5.35 13.40 -9.33
C LEU A 87 -4.71 14.61 -10.02
N THR A 88 -5.51 15.51 -10.60
CA THR A 88 -5.04 16.76 -11.21
C THR A 88 -4.48 17.78 -10.20
N VAL A 89 -4.76 17.58 -8.91
CA VAL A 89 -4.22 18.38 -7.83
C VAL A 89 -2.79 17.96 -7.51
N LEU A 90 -2.43 16.69 -7.65
CA LEU A 90 -1.08 16.19 -7.33
C LEU A 90 0.05 16.92 -8.09
N PRO A 91 1.26 16.97 -7.52
CA PRO A 91 2.46 17.40 -8.23
C PRO A 91 2.70 16.55 -9.49
N GLN A 92 3.09 17.21 -10.59
CA GLN A 92 3.24 16.56 -11.88
C GLN A 92 4.24 15.40 -11.85
N GLU A 93 5.32 15.56 -11.09
CA GLU A 93 6.35 14.54 -10.90
C GLU A 93 5.85 13.27 -10.18
N ALA A 94 4.80 13.37 -9.36
CA ALA A 94 4.24 12.26 -8.60
C ALA A 94 3.11 11.52 -9.33
N ILE A 95 2.38 12.20 -10.23
CA ILE A 95 1.22 11.60 -10.92
C ILE A 95 1.60 10.31 -11.65
N HIS A 96 2.63 10.34 -12.49
CA HIS A 96 2.98 9.18 -13.31
C HIS A 96 3.45 7.97 -12.48
N PRO A 97 4.40 8.11 -11.53
CA PRO A 97 4.80 7.01 -10.66
C PRO A 97 3.65 6.41 -9.85
N VAL A 98 2.80 7.25 -9.25
CA VAL A 98 1.66 6.83 -8.44
C VAL A 98 0.66 6.03 -9.28
N VAL A 99 0.22 6.60 -10.42
CA VAL A 99 -0.73 5.91 -11.31
C VAL A 99 -0.17 4.59 -11.83
N ARG A 100 1.14 4.53 -12.11
CA ARG A 100 1.79 3.29 -12.55
C ARG A 100 1.78 2.22 -11.47
N TYR A 101 2.07 2.58 -10.22
CA TYR A 101 2.01 1.66 -9.08
C TYR A 101 0.61 1.06 -8.93
N TYR A 102 -0.43 1.88 -8.83
CA TYR A 102 -1.80 1.38 -8.66
C TYR A 102 -2.30 0.57 -9.86
N ARG A 103 -1.85 0.89 -11.08
CA ARG A 103 -2.15 0.03 -12.25
C ARG A 103 -1.53 -1.35 -12.15
N LEU A 104 -0.32 -1.46 -11.63
CA LEU A 104 0.35 -2.75 -11.45
C LEU A 104 -0.26 -3.53 -10.28
N ALA A 105 -0.65 -2.84 -9.20
CA ALA A 105 -1.38 -3.43 -8.07
C ALA A 105 -2.75 -3.99 -8.50
N GLU A 106 -3.50 -3.26 -9.30
CA GLU A 106 -4.76 -3.76 -9.86
C GLU A 106 -4.53 -4.99 -10.75
N GLN A 107 -3.50 -4.96 -11.60
CA GLN A 107 -3.18 -6.09 -12.46
C GLN A 107 -2.75 -7.34 -11.67
N SER A 108 -1.99 -7.18 -10.59
CA SER A 108 -1.58 -8.31 -9.76
C SER A 108 -2.77 -8.87 -8.97
N ASN A 109 -3.65 -8.03 -8.46
CA ASN A 109 -4.90 -8.45 -7.81
C ASN A 109 -5.79 -9.26 -8.76
N LEU A 110 -6.02 -8.77 -9.98
CA LEU A 110 -6.76 -9.53 -11.00
C LEU A 110 -6.12 -10.87 -11.33
N MET A 111 -4.78 -10.93 -11.31
CA MET A 111 -4.06 -12.17 -11.56
C MET A 111 -4.18 -13.16 -10.39
N ILE A 112 -4.17 -12.68 -9.15
CA ILE A 112 -4.39 -13.48 -7.94
C ILE A 112 -5.83 -14.02 -7.93
N ASP A 113 -6.82 -13.18 -8.21
CA ASP A 113 -8.24 -13.57 -8.29
C ASP A 113 -8.47 -14.69 -9.32
N HIS A 114 -7.74 -14.66 -10.44
CA HIS A 114 -7.82 -15.74 -11.42
C HIS A 114 -7.30 -17.08 -10.90
N ILE A 115 -6.30 -17.07 -10.02
CA ILE A 115 -5.74 -18.29 -9.40
C ILE A 115 -6.74 -18.93 -8.45
N GLU A 116 -7.50 -18.10 -7.73
CA GLU A 116 -8.56 -18.58 -6.84
C GLU A 116 -9.76 -19.17 -7.60
N HIS A 117 -9.87 -18.89 -8.90
CA HIS A 117 -10.98 -19.38 -9.73
C HIS A 117 -10.73 -20.80 -10.25
N GLU A 118 -11.77 -21.65 -10.24
CA GLU A 118 -11.74 -23.03 -10.77
C GLU A 118 -11.15 -23.20 -12.18
N GLY A 119 -11.19 -22.16 -13.03
CA GLY A 119 -10.61 -22.19 -14.37
C GLY A 119 -9.10 -22.38 -14.35
N TYR A 120 -8.42 -21.90 -13.31
CA TYR A 120 -6.98 -22.07 -13.12
C TYR A 120 -6.60 -23.51 -12.79
N SER A 121 -7.33 -24.16 -11.88
CA SER A 121 -7.08 -25.56 -11.49
C SER A 121 -7.22 -26.56 -12.65
N ARG A 122 -7.98 -26.20 -13.70
CA ARG A 122 -8.17 -27.02 -14.90
C ARG A 122 -7.06 -26.86 -15.94
N GLN A 123 -6.13 -25.92 -15.74
CA GLN A 123 -5.03 -25.69 -16.67
C GLN A 123 -3.94 -26.78 -16.54
N PRO A 124 -3.24 -27.12 -17.64
CA PRO A 124 -2.09 -28.01 -17.58
C PRO A 124 -1.01 -27.51 -16.60
N PRO A 125 -0.25 -28.40 -15.93
CA PRO A 125 0.79 -28.00 -14.98
C PRO A 125 1.79 -26.96 -15.53
N ASP A 126 2.23 -27.11 -16.79
CA ASP A 126 3.14 -26.16 -17.43
C ASP A 126 2.51 -24.76 -17.68
N ALA A 127 1.18 -24.70 -17.85
CA ALA A 127 0.47 -23.43 -17.99
C ALA A 127 0.38 -22.72 -16.62
N ARG A 128 0.02 -23.46 -15.55
CA ARG A 128 -0.01 -22.94 -14.18
C ARG A 128 1.36 -22.43 -13.72
N LYS A 129 2.42 -23.20 -14.01
CA LYS A 129 3.81 -22.79 -13.72
C LYS A 129 4.20 -21.49 -14.42
N ARG A 130 3.90 -21.35 -15.72
CA ARG A 130 4.15 -20.11 -16.47
C ARG A 130 3.36 -18.94 -15.92
N TYR A 131 2.11 -19.17 -15.51
CA TYR A 131 1.27 -18.14 -14.91
C TYR A 131 1.84 -17.64 -13.58
N ALA A 132 2.24 -18.55 -12.68
CA ALA A 132 2.88 -18.21 -11.41
C ALA A 132 4.19 -17.41 -11.62
N GLN A 133 5.02 -17.81 -12.59
CA GLN A 133 6.22 -17.06 -12.95
C GLN A 133 5.92 -15.64 -13.44
N ASN A 134 4.87 -15.47 -14.26
CA ASN A 134 4.44 -14.15 -14.73
C ASN A 134 3.93 -13.28 -13.57
N LEU A 135 3.19 -13.87 -12.63
CA LEU A 135 2.70 -13.17 -11.44
C LEU A 135 3.87 -12.69 -10.55
N ILE A 136 4.86 -13.54 -10.29
CA ILE A 136 6.08 -13.15 -9.54
C ILE A 136 6.82 -12.01 -10.26
N ALA A 137 6.93 -12.06 -11.59
CA ALA A 137 7.55 -11.00 -12.37
C ALA A 137 6.75 -9.68 -12.29
N LEU A 138 5.42 -9.77 -12.26
CA LEU A 138 4.53 -8.63 -12.09
C LEU A 138 4.65 -8.03 -10.69
N LEU A 139 4.62 -8.83 -9.62
CA LEU A 139 4.80 -8.38 -8.23
C LEU A 139 6.15 -7.68 -8.03
N ASN A 140 7.24 -8.22 -8.61
CA ASN A 140 8.54 -7.55 -8.62
C ASN A 140 8.54 -6.22 -9.38
N THR A 141 7.71 -6.08 -10.41
CA THR A 141 7.56 -4.84 -11.17
C THR A 141 6.70 -3.84 -10.42
N GLN A 142 5.64 -4.30 -9.75
CA GLN A 142 4.82 -3.50 -8.83
C GLN A 142 5.68 -2.95 -7.69
N ARG A 143 6.50 -3.79 -7.05
CA ARG A 143 7.42 -3.40 -5.98
C ARG A 143 8.32 -2.23 -6.40
N ARG A 144 9.03 -2.39 -7.52
CA ARG A 144 9.89 -1.33 -8.09
C ARG A 144 9.11 -0.06 -8.44
N SER A 145 7.86 -0.19 -8.91
CA SER A 145 7.01 0.97 -9.18
C SER A 145 6.55 1.66 -7.90
N GLY A 146 6.30 0.91 -6.82
CA GLY A 146 5.97 1.44 -5.50
C GLY A 146 7.14 2.22 -4.90
N GLU A 147 8.36 1.68 -4.98
CA GLU A 147 9.59 2.38 -4.58
C GLU A 147 9.76 3.71 -5.35
N ALA A 148 9.53 3.69 -6.66
CA ALA A 148 9.60 4.90 -7.49
C ALA A 148 8.51 5.92 -7.16
N ALA A 149 7.29 5.45 -6.83
CA ALA A 149 6.20 6.32 -6.40
C ALA A 149 6.50 6.98 -5.05
N LEU A 150 6.98 6.20 -4.07
CA LEU A 150 7.42 6.73 -2.77
C LEU A 150 8.54 7.76 -2.95
N ALA A 151 9.56 7.45 -3.75
CA ALA A 151 10.66 8.40 -4.00
C ALA A 151 10.16 9.73 -4.60
N ALA A 152 9.18 9.69 -5.51
CA ALA A 152 8.57 10.89 -6.08
C ALA A 152 7.77 11.69 -5.03
N LEU A 153 6.97 11.02 -4.20
CA LEU A 153 6.20 11.66 -3.12
C LEU A 153 7.12 12.27 -2.07
N GLU A 154 8.18 11.56 -1.66
CA GLU A 154 9.19 12.02 -0.70
C GLU A 154 9.98 13.23 -1.24
N HIS A 155 10.24 13.27 -2.54
CA HIS A 155 10.83 14.44 -3.20
C HIS A 155 9.90 15.66 -3.10
N CYS A 156 8.59 15.50 -3.30
CA CYS A 156 7.61 16.58 -3.13
C CYS A 156 7.58 17.08 -1.67
N ILE A 157 7.50 16.16 -0.70
CA ILE A 157 7.49 16.48 0.75
C ILE A 157 8.74 17.28 1.12
N SER A 158 9.91 16.81 0.68
CA SER A 158 11.20 17.47 0.92
C SER A 158 11.28 18.83 0.23
N GLY A 159 10.73 18.96 -0.99
CA GLY A 159 10.65 20.21 -1.73
C GLY A 159 9.79 21.28 -1.04
N TRP A 160 8.84 20.87 -0.20
CA TRP A 160 8.06 21.77 0.65
C TRP A 160 8.71 22.07 2.01
N GLY A 161 9.89 21.50 2.29
CA GLY A 161 10.59 21.65 3.57
C GLY A 161 9.91 20.90 4.73
N LEU A 162 9.10 19.89 4.43
CA LEU A 162 8.42 19.06 5.41
C LEU A 162 9.26 17.80 5.71
N THR A 163 9.08 17.22 6.90
CA THR A 163 9.75 15.98 7.28
C THR A 163 9.09 14.79 6.58
N VAL A 164 9.90 13.96 5.94
CA VAL A 164 9.45 12.70 5.33
C VAL A 164 9.06 11.71 6.42
N PRO A 165 7.84 11.14 6.40
CA PRO A 165 7.45 10.07 7.31
C PRO A 165 8.35 8.85 7.16
N GLU A 166 8.65 8.17 8.26
CA GLU A 166 9.28 6.85 8.18
C GLU A 166 8.36 5.88 7.43
N ARG A 167 8.93 5.11 6.52
CA ARG A 167 8.20 4.02 5.86
C ARG A 167 7.92 2.97 6.91
N GLY A 168 6.66 2.88 7.35
CA GLY A 168 6.25 1.87 8.32
C GLY A 168 6.51 0.49 7.73
N ARG A 169 7.45 -0.26 8.31
CA ARG A 169 7.43 -1.72 8.16
C ARG A 169 6.18 -2.16 8.91
N GLY A 170 5.12 -2.53 8.19
CA GLY A 170 3.96 -3.15 8.82
C GLY A 170 4.43 -4.30 9.72
N PRO A 171 3.85 -4.48 10.91
CA PRO A 171 4.16 -5.65 11.71
C PRO A 171 3.78 -6.87 10.88
N SER A 172 4.77 -7.68 10.51
CA SER A 172 4.54 -9.06 10.08
C SER A 172 3.93 -9.79 11.27
N ASP A 173 2.60 -9.89 11.28
CA ASP A 173 1.80 -10.51 12.34
C ASP A 173 1.99 -12.05 12.41
N GLU A 174 3.00 -12.60 11.73
CA GLU A 174 3.40 -14.01 11.80
C GLU A 174 4.28 -14.34 13.03
N GLY A 175 4.62 -13.35 13.85
CA GLY A 175 5.48 -13.53 15.03
C GLY A 175 4.77 -13.93 16.34
N LEU A 176 3.44 -13.81 16.43
CA LEU A 176 2.72 -13.90 17.72
C LEU A 176 2.11 -15.26 18.05
N ASP A 177 1.99 -16.19 17.09
CA ASP A 177 1.32 -17.48 17.34
C ASP A 177 2.27 -18.69 17.56
N ARG A 178 3.59 -18.54 17.38
CA ARG A 178 4.54 -19.66 17.56
C ARG A 178 5.03 -19.88 18.99
N ALA A 179 4.68 -19.01 19.94
CA ALA A 179 5.18 -19.11 21.31
C ALA A 179 4.33 -19.95 22.28
N VAL A 180 3.18 -20.51 21.86
CA VAL A 180 2.21 -21.13 22.81
C VAL A 180 2.07 -22.67 22.67
N HIS A 181 2.71 -23.31 21.70
CA HIS A 181 2.69 -24.79 21.57
C HIS A 181 4.06 -25.46 21.67
N GLY A 182 4.86 -25.01 22.63
CA GLY A 182 6.07 -25.70 23.11
C GLY A 182 5.87 -26.26 24.52
N SER A 183 4.91 -27.17 24.71
CA SER A 183 4.81 -27.95 25.95
C SER A 183 4.40 -29.37 25.61
N SER A 184 5.41 -30.18 25.28
CA SER A 184 5.30 -31.64 25.37
C SER A 184 4.86 -32.02 26.78
N PRO A 185 3.85 -32.88 26.97
CA PRO A 185 3.60 -33.46 28.27
C PRO A 185 4.73 -34.44 28.59
N GLU A 186 5.55 -34.10 29.58
CA GLU A 186 6.46 -35.06 30.21
C GLU A 186 5.62 -36.21 30.80
N ILE A 187 5.82 -37.40 30.24
CA ILE A 187 5.37 -38.65 30.86
C ILE A 187 6.27 -38.87 32.07
N SER A 188 5.82 -38.43 33.24
CA SER A 188 6.46 -38.73 34.52
C SER A 188 6.05 -40.12 34.99
N THR A 189 6.86 -41.12 34.64
CA THR A 189 6.88 -42.43 35.28
C THR A 189 7.47 -42.33 36.68
N SER A 190 6.66 -42.46 37.75
CA SER A 190 7.14 -42.95 39.05
C SER A 190 6.01 -43.44 39.98
N ASN A 191 5.84 -44.77 39.96
CA ASN A 191 5.44 -45.69 41.04
C ASN A 191 5.40 -45.15 42.49
N ILE A 192 4.26 -45.36 43.17
CA ILE A 192 4.12 -45.81 44.60
C ILE A 192 2.78 -46.58 44.70
N ARG A 193 2.74 -47.93 44.71
CA ARG A 193 2.94 -48.91 45.80
C ARG A 193 1.63 -49.31 46.53
N GLN A 194 1.33 -50.61 46.42
CA GLN A 194 0.64 -51.51 47.37
C GLN A 194 -0.61 -51.02 48.14
N ASP A 195 -1.74 -51.73 48.00
CA ASP A 195 -2.02 -52.87 48.88
C ASP A 195 -3.37 -53.57 48.54
N ARG A 196 -3.35 -54.91 48.68
CA ARG A 196 -4.45 -55.81 49.15
C ARG A 196 -5.74 -55.92 48.30
N GLU A 197 -6.44 -57.04 48.20
CA GLU A 197 -6.34 -58.43 48.66
C GLU A 197 -7.53 -59.17 47.98
N ILE A 198 -7.40 -60.48 47.69
CA ILE A 198 -8.45 -61.52 47.83
C ILE A 198 -9.72 -61.34 46.94
N PHE A 199 -10.03 -62.15 45.92
CA PHE A 199 -10.27 -63.60 45.85
C PHE A 199 -10.36 -64.02 44.38
#